data_AF-K1PR78-F1
#
_entry.id   AF-K1PR78-F1
#
_cell.length_a   1.000
_cell.length_b   1.000
_cell.length_c   1.000
_cell.angle_alpha   90.00
_cell.angle_beta   90.00
_cell.angle_gamma   90.00
#
_symmetry.space_group_name_H-M   'P 1'
#
loop_
_entity.id
_entity.type
_entity.pdbx_description
1 polymer ?
#
loop_
_entity_poly.entity_id
_entity_poly.type
_entity_poly.pdbx_seq_one_letter_code
_entity_poly.pdbx_strand_id
1 'polypeptide(L)' 'MNQWFWKDDKGKWNPYSIEMNDRINECYKRDPKSTVVVTVQDQSVVMSKSLHINLSTKEESEVILVKNGANP' A
#
# COMPACT_ATOMS: atom_id res chain seq x y z
N MET A 1 -0.63 -9.21 12.77
CA MET A 1 -0.98 -7.91 12.16
C MET A 1 -0.67 -7.99 10.68
N ASN A 2 -1.43 -7.30 9.84
CA ASN A 2 -1.19 -7.21 8.40
C ASN A 2 -0.22 -6.04 8.16
N GLN A 3 0.85 -6.26 7.41
CA GLN A 3 1.80 -5.20 7.07
C GLN A 3 1.83 -5.02 5.55
N TRP A 4 1.64 -3.77 5.13
CA TRP A 4 1.75 -3.36 3.75
C TRP A 4 3.16 -2.86 3.44
N PHE A 5 3.64 -3.19 2.24
CA PHE A 5 4.93 -2.78 1.72
C PHE A 5 4.75 -2.19 0.32
N TRP A 6 5.58 -1.23 -0.02
CA TRP A 6 5.70 -0.67 -1.36
C TRP A 6 7.10 -0.94 -1.90
N LYS A 7 7.20 -1.14 -3.21
CA LYS A 7 8.47 -1.39 -3.89
C LYS A 7 9.08 -0.06 -4.35
N ASP A 8 10.33 0.20 -3.97
CA ASP A 8 11.06 1.36 -4.46
C ASP A 8 11.62 1.13 -5.88
N ASP A 9 12.20 2.19 -6.44
CA ASP A 9 12.87 2.22 -7.75
C ASP A 9 14.04 1.22 -7.85
N LYS A 10 14.62 0.83 -6.72
CA LYS A 10 15.69 -0.17 -6.61
C LYS A 10 15.15 -1.60 -6.43
N GLY A 11 13.83 -1.78 -6.43
CA GLY A 11 13.17 -3.06 -6.28
C GLY A 11 13.09 -3.58 -4.84
N LYS A 12 13.42 -2.76 -3.84
CA LYS A 12 13.34 -3.12 -2.42
C LYS A 12 11.94 -2.84 -1.88
N TRP A 13 11.43 -3.78 -1.08
CA TRP A 13 10.17 -3.62 -0.36
C TRP A 13 10.39 -2.83 0.92
N ASN A 14 9.72 -1.68 1.02
CA ASN A 14 9.76 -0.79 2.18
C ASN A 14 8.40 -0.84 2.89
N PRO A 15 8.37 -1.02 4.22
CA PRO A 15 7.11 -1.03 4.95
C PRO A 15 6.49 0.37 4.97
N TYR A 16 5.17 0.44 4.90
CA TYR A 16 4.46 1.66 5.25
C TYR A 16 4.61 1.98 6.74
N SER A 17 4.58 3.27 7.08
CA SER A 17 4.52 3.73 8.48
C SER A 17 3.30 3.16 9.19
N ILE A 18 3.35 3.07 10.52
CA ILE A 18 2.27 2.48 11.34
C ILE A 18 0.92 3.13 11.01
N GLU A 19 0.87 4.47 11.01
CA GLU A 19 -0.36 5.22 10.72
C GLU A 19 -0.92 4.90 9.33
N MET A 20 -0.06 4.88 8.30
CA MET A 20 -0.48 4.60 6.93
C MET A 20 -0.94 3.14 6.80
N ASN A 21 -0.19 2.21 7.39
CA ASN A 21 -0.50 0.79 7.39
C ASN A 21 -1.86 0.50 8.04
N ASP A 22 -2.18 1.17 9.14
CA ASP A 22 -3.48 1.03 9.82
C ASP A 22 -4.63 1.55 8.94
N ARG A 23 -4.48 2.73 8.32
CA ARG A 23 -5.47 3.27 7.37
C ARG A 23 -5.71 2.34 6.19
N ILE A 24 -4.63 1.85 5.56
CA ILE A 24 -4.71 0.91 4.44
C ILE A 24 -5.42 -0.37 4.89
N ASN A 25 -5.12 -0.88 6.08
CA ASN A 25 -5.76 -2.08 6.64
C ASN A 25 -7.25 -1.90 6.95
N GLU A 26 -7.65 -0.75 7.49
CA GLU A 26 -9.07 -0.44 7.73
C GLU A 26 -9.86 -0.44 6.43
N CYS A 27 -9.32 0.21 5.39
CA CYS A 27 -9.97 0.23 4.09
C CYS A 27 -9.96 -1.15 3.41
N TYR A 28 -8.86 -1.90 3.51
CA TYR A 28 -8.78 -3.27 2.99
C TYR A 28 -9.80 -4.21 3.64
N LYS A 29 -10.01 -4.10 4.95
CA LYS A 29 -11.02 -4.89 5.68
C LYS A 29 -12.44 -4.58 5.19
N ARG A 30 -12.71 -3.31 4.86
CA ARG A 30 -14.02 -2.86 4.39
C ARG A 30 -14.31 -3.31 2.97
N ASP A 31 -13.34 -3.16 2.07
CA ASP A 31 -13.45 -3.60 0.69
C ASP A 31 -12.06 -3.87 0.07
N PRO A 32 -11.66 -5.14 -0.08
CA PRO A 32 -10.39 -5.53 -0.70
C PRO A 32 -10.26 -5.15 -2.18
N LYS A 33 -11.36 -4.85 -2.86
CA LYS A 33 -11.38 -4.45 -4.29
C LYS A 33 -11.41 -2.92 -4.47
N SER A 34 -11.41 -2.16 -3.38
CA SER A 34 -11.52 -0.71 -3.43
C SER A 34 -10.20 -0.05 -3.85
N THR A 35 -10.32 1.13 -4.45
CA THR A 35 -9.22 2.08 -4.59
C THR A 35 -9.10 2.87 -3.29
N VAL A 36 -8.10 2.57 -2.48
CA VAL A 36 -7.87 3.27 -1.22
C VAL A 36 -6.96 4.47 -1.47
N VAL A 37 -7.58 5.62 -1.72
CA VAL A 37 -6.85 6.89 -1.76
C VAL A 37 -6.48 7.27 -0.33
N VAL A 38 -5.40 6.69 0.22
CA VAL A 38 -4.80 7.26 1.43
C VAL A 38 -3.97 8.46 1.00
N THR A 39 -4.62 9.62 0.91
CA THR A 39 -3.94 10.89 0.62
C THR A 39 -3.14 11.30 1.85
N VAL A 40 -1.90 10.84 1.94
CA VAL A 40 -0.88 11.54 2.72
C VAL A 40 -0.07 12.33 1.73
N GLN A 41 -0.25 13.66 1.78
CA GLN A 41 0.34 14.62 0.84
C GLN A 41 -0.14 14.37 -0.60
N ASP A 42 0.55 13.52 -1.36
CA ASP A 42 0.36 13.29 -2.80
C ASP A 42 0.36 11.80 -3.18
N GLN A 43 -0.04 10.90 -2.28
CA GLN A 43 0.02 9.45 -2.52
C GLN A 43 -1.36 8.81 -2.62
N SER A 44 -1.49 7.74 -3.41
CA SER A 44 -2.74 6.97 -3.58
C SER A 44 -2.46 5.48 -3.69
N VAL A 45 -3.21 4.62 -2.99
CA VAL A 45 -2.99 3.17 -2.99
C VAL A 45 -4.19 2.42 -3.58
N VAL A 46 -4.04 1.90 -4.78
CA VAL A 46 -5.06 1.10 -5.48
C VAL A 46 -4.91 -0.37 -5.09
N MET A 47 -5.68 -0.81 -4.10
CA MET A 47 -5.58 -2.16 -3.52
C MET A 47 -5.96 -3.27 -4.50
N SER A 48 -6.98 -3.05 -5.32
CA SER A 48 -7.41 -4.00 -6.36
C SER A 48 -6.35 -4.25 -7.43
N LYS A 49 -5.41 -3.31 -7.61
CA LYS A 49 -4.32 -3.40 -8.58
C LYS A 49 -2.97 -3.63 -7.91
N SER A 50 -2.91 -3.75 -6.59
CA SER A 50 -1.65 -3.84 -5.85
C SER A 50 -0.66 -2.74 -6.25
N LEU A 51 -1.15 -1.50 -6.32
CA LEU A 51 -0.41 -0.37 -6.88
C LEU A 51 -0.45 0.85 -5.97
N HIS A 52 0.67 1.53 -5.82
CA HIS A 52 0.82 2.84 -5.20
C HIS A 52 1.16 3.84 -6.29
N ILE A 53 0.45 4.96 -6.33
CA ILE A 53 0.64 6.04 -7.29
C ILE A 53 1.05 7.28 -6.52
N ASN A 54 2.18 7.86 -6.91
CA ASN A 54 2.52 9.22 -6.53
C ASN A 54 1.76 10.19 -7.46
N LEU A 55 0.80 10.94 -6.92
CA LEU A 55 -0.04 11.87 -7.67
C LEU A 55 0.75 13.04 -8.25
N SER A 56 1.87 13.43 -7.63
CA SER A 56 2.74 14.51 -8.06
C SER A 56 3.65 14.11 -9.23
N THR A 57 4.30 12.93 -9.14
CA THR A 57 5.23 12.45 -10.18
C THR A 57 4.57 11.54 -11.22
N LYS A 58 3.35 11.06 -10.95
CA LYS A 58 2.65 9.99 -11.69
C LYS A 58 3.38 8.65 -11.70
N GLU A 59 4.39 8.48 -10.84
CA GLU A 59 5.10 7.21 -10.71
C GLU A 59 4.22 6.17 -10.02
N GLU A 60 4.36 4.93 -10.49
CA GLU A 60 3.64 3.78 -9.98
C GLU A 60 4.62 2.80 -9.35
N SER A 61 4.30 2.35 -8.14
CA SER A 61 5.05 1.37 -7.37
C SER A 61 4.16 0.18 -7.05
N GLU A 62 4.71 -1.03 -7.09
CA GLU A 62 3.99 -2.22 -6.64
C GLU A 62 3.76 -2.17 -5.12
N VAL A 63 2.65 -2.75 -4.68
CA VAL A 63 2.25 -2.83 -3.27
C VAL A 63 1.84 -4.24 -2.92
N ILE A 64 2.37 -4.76 -1.81
CA ILE A 64 2.03 -6.09 -1.29
C ILE A 64 1.52 -6.03 0.13
N LEU A 65 0.61 -6.94 0.44
CA LEU A 65 0.16 -7.24 1.78
C LEU A 65 0.84 -8.51 2.28
N VAL A 66 1.59 -8.40 3.37
CA VAL A 66 2.08 -9.56 4.10
C VAL A 66 1.15 -9.80 5.28
N LYS A 67 0.45 -10.95 5.26
CA LYS A 67 -0.38 -11.42 6.37
C LYS A 67 0.51 -12.24 7.31
N ASN A 68 0.57 -11.90 8.60
CA ASN A 68 1.29 -12.74 9.58
C ASN A 68 0.76 -14.18 9.53
N GLY A 69 1.65 -15.13 9.19
CA GLY A 69 1.33 -16.54 8.98
C GLY A 69 1.86 -17.10 7.64
N ALA A 70 2.19 -16.24 6.68
CA ALA A 70 2.93 -16.58 5.47
C ALA A 70 4.32 -15.95 5.55
N ASN A 71 5.38 -16.77 5.47
CA ASN A 71 6.72 -16.25 5.20
C ASN A 71 6.73 -15.59 3.81
N PRO A 72 7.47 -14.47 3.62
CA PRO A 72 7.71 -13.88 2.31
C PRO A 72 8.40 -14.85 1.35
#